data_AF-A0A967WVK9-F1
#
_entry.id   AF-A0A967WVK9-F1
#
_cell.length_a   1.000
_cell.length_b   1.000
_cell.length_c   1.000
_cell.angle_alpha   90.00
_cell.angle_beta   90.00
_cell.angle_gamma   90.00
#
_symmetry.space_group_name_H-M   'P 1'
#
loop_
_entity.id
_entity.type
_entity.pdbx_description
1 polymer ?
#
loop_
_entity_poly.entity_id
_entity_poly.type
_entity_poly.pdbx_seq_one_letter_code
_entity_poly.pdbx_strand_id
1 'polypeptide(L)'
;MQAIGAYLPGIYENGCGLYFPDAYRFVEHPSIGASVREALAAARATLYRQVVAPGLGHFQPGKEVSLTLYPLSGTSVHSLHQAAADALSGHGALFTIQASVSCVDVTPAGIDKGTGVRWLSDETSIPLAHMGGIGDSSSDLKFLHLVGRSAAPANAAAEVKAGVGYVSPYEDGDGVVDILRRWRVEPTEGRSKEAGN
;
A
#
# COMPACT_ATOMS: atom_id res chain seq x y z
N MET A 1 -5.09 -7.12 -11.87
CA MET A 1 -4.36 -8.42 -11.86
C MET A 1 -4.63 -9.21 -13.13
N GLN A 2 -5.86 -9.69 -13.39
CA GLN A 2 -6.15 -10.52 -14.57
C GLN A 2 -5.88 -9.84 -15.92
N ALA A 3 -6.22 -8.56 -16.07
CA ALA A 3 -6.03 -7.80 -17.31
C ALA A 3 -4.55 -7.65 -17.73
N ILE A 4 -3.61 -7.85 -16.80
CA ILE A 4 -2.16 -7.74 -17.04
C ILE A 4 -1.44 -9.08 -16.89
N GLY A 5 -2.18 -10.20 -16.82
CA GLY A 5 -1.59 -11.53 -16.65
C GLY A 5 -0.79 -11.70 -15.35
N ALA A 6 -1.13 -10.95 -14.29
CA ALA A 6 -0.46 -11.07 -13.01
C ALA A 6 -1.10 -12.19 -12.15
N TYR A 7 -0.36 -13.28 -11.98
CA TYR A 7 -0.78 -14.47 -11.21
C TYR A 7 0.00 -14.66 -9.90
N LEU A 8 1.11 -13.94 -9.71
CA LEU A 8 1.82 -13.93 -8.43
C LEU A 8 1.00 -13.26 -7.34
N PRO A 9 1.24 -13.60 -6.05
CA PRO A 9 0.58 -12.94 -4.95
C PRO A 9 0.78 -11.42 -4.98
N GLY A 10 -0.26 -10.68 -4.63
CA GLY A 10 -0.26 -9.21 -4.60
C GLY A 10 -0.48 -8.68 -3.19
N ILE A 11 0.24 -7.64 -2.82
CA ILE A 11 0.04 -6.96 -1.54
C ILE A 11 -1.21 -6.08 -1.62
N TYR A 12 -2.04 -6.08 -0.58
CA TYR A 12 -3.15 -5.14 -0.42
C TYR A 12 -3.07 -4.38 0.91
N GLU A 13 -3.81 -3.26 0.99
CA GLU A 13 -3.93 -2.43 2.19
C GLU A 13 -2.59 -2.08 2.86
N ASN A 14 -1.64 -1.53 2.09
CA ASN A 14 -0.35 -1.05 2.60
C ASN A 14 0.48 -2.13 3.34
N GLY A 15 0.39 -3.40 2.91
CA GLY A 15 1.13 -4.49 3.55
C GLY A 15 0.32 -5.29 4.57
N CYS A 16 -0.95 -4.93 4.82
CA CYS A 16 -1.80 -5.65 5.75
C CYS A 16 -2.26 -7.02 5.25
N GLY A 17 -2.10 -7.33 3.96
CA GLY A 17 -2.46 -8.63 3.43
C GLY A 17 -1.85 -8.99 2.09
N LEU A 18 -1.91 -10.27 1.76
CA LEU A 18 -1.60 -10.85 0.46
C LEU A 18 -2.86 -11.44 -0.18
N TYR A 19 -3.07 -11.11 -1.45
CA TYR A 19 -4.05 -11.72 -2.32
C TYR A 19 -3.36 -12.74 -3.23
N PHE A 20 -3.87 -13.96 -3.28
CA PHE A 20 -3.38 -15.06 -4.10
C PHE A 20 -4.35 -15.30 -5.26
N PRO A 21 -4.03 -14.86 -6.49
CA PRO A 21 -4.95 -14.94 -7.63
C PRO A 21 -5.39 -16.36 -7.98
N ASP A 22 -4.48 -17.33 -7.96
CA ASP A 22 -4.76 -18.70 -8.40
C ASP A 22 -5.73 -19.43 -7.47
N ALA A 23 -5.60 -19.21 -6.15
CA ALA A 23 -6.47 -19.81 -5.14
C ALA A 23 -7.66 -18.93 -4.77
N TYR A 24 -7.76 -17.72 -5.35
CA TYR A 24 -8.72 -16.68 -4.96
C TYR A 24 -8.77 -16.48 -3.43
N ARG A 25 -7.59 -16.41 -2.80
CA ARG A 25 -7.44 -16.39 -1.34
C ARG A 25 -6.88 -15.06 -0.86
N PHE A 26 -7.38 -14.59 0.27
CA PHE A 26 -6.86 -13.42 0.97
C PHE A 26 -6.27 -13.87 2.31
N VAL A 27 -5.09 -13.37 2.62
CA VAL A 27 -4.39 -13.67 3.88
C VAL A 27 -3.97 -12.34 4.47
N GLU A 28 -4.19 -12.18 5.76
CA GLU A 28 -3.74 -11.00 6.49
C GLU A 28 -2.33 -11.22 7.01
N HIS A 29 -1.61 -10.11 7.21
CA HIS A 29 -0.27 -10.15 7.75
C HIS A 29 -0.26 -10.90 9.09
N PRO A 30 0.70 -11.80 9.37
CA PRO A 30 0.68 -12.66 10.56
C PRO A 30 0.58 -11.93 11.91
N SER A 31 0.95 -10.65 11.96
CA SER A 31 0.80 -9.82 13.15
C SER A 31 -0.63 -9.32 13.42
N ILE A 32 -1.56 -9.47 12.46
CA ILE A 32 -2.96 -9.09 12.59
C ILE A 32 -3.73 -10.23 13.27
N GLY A 33 -3.65 -10.26 14.60
CA GLY A 33 -4.43 -11.15 15.45
C GLY A 33 -5.79 -10.57 15.86
N ALA A 34 -6.53 -11.33 16.67
CA ALA A 34 -7.84 -10.92 17.19
C ALA A 34 -7.80 -9.56 17.92
N SER A 35 -6.78 -9.31 18.73
CA SER A 35 -6.61 -8.04 19.46
C SER A 35 -6.42 -6.85 18.54
N VAL A 36 -5.68 -7.00 17.44
CA VAL A 36 -5.49 -5.95 16.43
C VAL A 36 -6.80 -5.66 15.71
N ARG A 37 -7.59 -6.69 15.40
CA ARG A 37 -8.92 -6.51 14.78
C ARG A 37 -9.90 -5.80 15.71
N GLU A 38 -9.94 -6.17 16.98
CA GLU A 38 -10.76 -5.51 17.98
C GLU A 38 -10.35 -4.03 18.12
N ALA A 39 -9.05 -3.76 18.18
CA ALA A 39 -8.54 -2.41 18.19
C ALA A 39 -8.93 -1.62 16.92
N LEU A 40 -8.87 -2.24 15.74
CA LEU A 40 -9.22 -1.60 14.47
C LEU A 40 -10.72 -1.26 14.41
N ALA A 41 -11.58 -2.16 14.91
CA ALA A 41 -13.01 -1.91 15.03
C ALA A 41 -13.30 -0.74 16.00
N ALA A 42 -12.61 -0.70 17.14
CA ALA A 42 -12.70 0.41 18.09
C ALA A 42 -12.21 1.73 17.48
N ALA A 43 -11.07 1.71 16.77
CA ALA A 43 -10.50 2.86 16.07
C ALA A 43 -11.47 3.39 15.00
N ARG A 44 -12.07 2.52 14.19
CA ARG A 44 -13.10 2.89 13.21
C ARG A 44 -14.28 3.58 13.88
N ALA A 45 -14.78 3.05 14.99
CA ALA A 45 -15.90 3.65 15.71
C ALA A 45 -15.53 5.03 16.30
N THR A 46 -14.32 5.19 16.82
CA THR A 46 -13.82 6.46 17.35
C THR A 46 -13.64 7.50 16.26
N LEU A 47 -12.96 7.15 15.16
CA LEU A 47 -12.81 8.02 13.99
C LEU A 47 -14.16 8.39 13.37
N TYR A 48 -15.12 7.47 13.34
CA TYR A 48 -16.46 7.80 12.88
C TYR A 48 -17.08 8.92 13.72
N ARG A 49 -17.08 8.78 15.05
CA ARG A 49 -17.68 9.76 15.96
C ARG A 49 -16.98 11.11 15.94
N GLN A 50 -15.65 11.13 15.86
CA GLN A 50 -14.85 12.35 16.08
C GLN A 50 -14.37 13.02 14.80
N VAL A 51 -14.34 12.30 13.67
CA VAL A 51 -13.79 12.82 12.40
C VAL A 51 -14.84 12.81 11.31
N VAL A 52 -15.52 11.66 11.11
CA VAL A 52 -16.47 11.52 9.99
C VAL A 52 -17.80 12.21 10.27
N ALA A 53 -18.43 11.94 11.42
CA ALA A 53 -19.72 12.54 11.78
C ALA A 53 -19.69 14.08 11.89
N PRO A 54 -18.60 14.71 12.36
CA PRO A 54 -18.44 16.17 12.32
C PRO A 54 -18.18 16.75 10.92
N GLY A 55 -18.01 15.92 9.88
CA GLY A 55 -17.87 16.37 8.51
C GLY A 55 -16.44 16.74 8.08
N LEU A 56 -15.40 16.23 8.76
CA LEU A 56 -14.01 16.48 8.36
C LEU A 56 -13.56 15.57 7.20
N GLY A 57 -14.10 14.36 7.13
CA GLY A 57 -13.71 13.38 6.12
C GLY A 57 -14.68 12.22 6.02
N HIS A 58 -14.37 11.27 5.14
CA HIS A 58 -15.12 10.03 4.99
C HIS A 58 -14.17 8.84 4.80
N PHE A 59 -14.62 7.64 5.19
CA PHE A 59 -13.85 6.42 4.99
C PHE A 59 -13.82 6.02 3.52
N GLN A 60 -12.68 5.51 3.07
CA GLN A 60 -12.60 4.70 1.88
C GLN A 60 -13.41 3.40 2.10
N PRO A 61 -14.36 3.08 1.21
CA PRO A 61 -15.07 1.80 1.27
C PRO A 61 -14.16 0.62 0.91
N GLY A 62 -14.49 -0.57 1.43
CA GLY A 62 -13.83 -1.83 1.06
C GLY A 62 -12.52 -2.14 1.78
N LYS A 63 -12.13 -1.34 2.79
CA LYS A 63 -10.96 -1.61 3.64
C LYS A 63 -11.35 -2.43 4.87
N GLU A 64 -10.69 -3.58 5.07
CA GLU A 64 -10.98 -4.49 6.18
C GLU A 64 -9.95 -4.45 7.31
N VAL A 65 -8.68 -4.22 6.99
CA VAL A 65 -7.54 -4.35 7.93
C VAL A 65 -6.70 -3.09 8.08
N SER A 66 -7.14 -2.02 7.45
CA SER A 66 -6.66 -0.65 7.57
C SER A 66 -7.84 0.31 7.47
N LEU A 67 -7.63 1.58 7.78
CA LEU A 67 -8.62 2.63 7.58
C LEU A 67 -7.98 3.75 6.77
N THR A 68 -8.64 4.17 5.70
CA THR A 68 -8.21 5.34 4.93
C THR A 68 -9.31 6.38 5.00
N LEU A 69 -8.95 7.63 5.32
CA LEU A 69 -9.86 8.77 5.37
C LEU A 69 -9.51 9.76 4.27
N TYR A 70 -10.53 10.20 3.53
CA TYR A 70 -10.42 11.29 2.57
C TYR A 70 -11.08 12.56 3.12
N PRO A 71 -10.49 13.74 2.91
CA PRO A 71 -11.07 15.00 3.39
C PRO A 71 -12.37 15.32 2.66
N LEU A 72 -13.30 15.95 3.36
CA LEU A 72 -14.45 16.62 2.75
C LEU A 72 -14.10 18.05 2.35
N SER A 73 -14.93 18.66 1.49
CA SER A 73 -14.76 20.04 1.04
C SER A 73 -14.52 20.99 2.21
N GLY A 74 -13.45 21.78 2.13
CA GLY A 74 -13.06 22.72 3.19
C GLY A 74 -12.14 22.14 4.28
N THR A 75 -11.87 20.83 4.26
CA THR A 75 -10.89 20.20 5.14
C THR A 75 -9.59 19.93 4.38
N SER A 76 -8.46 20.35 4.93
CA SER A 76 -7.15 19.98 4.39
C SER A 76 -6.74 18.58 4.86
N VAL A 77 -5.91 17.87 4.09
CA VAL A 77 -5.35 16.57 4.55
C VAL A 77 -4.58 16.73 5.85
N HIS A 78 -3.89 17.86 6.04
CA HIS A 78 -3.19 18.16 7.30
C HIS A 78 -4.16 18.24 8.50
N SER A 79 -5.26 18.97 8.36
CA SER A 79 -6.28 19.08 9.42
C SER A 79 -6.97 17.74 9.68
N LEU A 80 -7.25 16.96 8.63
CA LEU A 80 -7.79 15.61 8.77
C LEU A 80 -6.83 14.68 9.51
N HIS A 81 -5.53 14.76 9.20
CA HIS A 81 -4.49 13.98 9.86
C HIS A 81 -4.40 14.33 11.35
N GLN A 82 -4.40 15.62 11.68
CA GLN A 82 -4.42 16.07 13.07
C GLN A 82 -5.64 15.54 13.82
N ALA A 83 -6.84 15.67 13.24
CA ALA A 83 -8.07 15.18 13.85
C ALA A 83 -8.06 13.65 14.05
N ALA A 84 -7.54 12.89 13.08
CA ALA A 84 -7.40 11.44 13.20
C ALA A 84 -6.38 11.05 14.29
N ALA A 85 -5.24 11.75 14.36
CA ALA A 85 -4.22 11.54 15.38
C ALA A 85 -4.74 11.86 16.79
N ASP A 86 -5.45 12.97 16.96
CA ASP A 86 -6.05 13.37 18.23
C ASP A 86 -7.10 12.35 18.68
N ALA A 87 -7.98 11.93 17.76
CA ALA A 87 -9.02 10.94 18.04
C ALA A 87 -8.45 9.57 18.44
N LEU A 88 -7.29 9.20 17.89
CA LEU A 88 -6.63 7.93 18.17
C LEU A 88 -5.47 8.04 19.17
N SER A 89 -5.30 9.17 19.85
CA SER A 89 -4.22 9.38 20.84
C SER A 89 -4.19 8.30 21.93
N GLY A 90 -5.35 7.83 22.39
CA GLY A 90 -5.48 6.70 23.33
C GLY A 90 -5.15 5.32 22.75
N HIS A 91 -4.92 5.22 21.44
CA HIS A 91 -4.58 4.02 20.68
C HIS A 91 -3.22 4.13 19.95
N GLY A 92 -2.44 5.19 20.20
CA GLY A 92 -1.30 5.57 19.36
C GLY A 92 -0.17 4.53 19.26
N ALA A 93 -0.07 3.59 20.20
CA ALA A 93 0.90 2.49 20.13
C ALA A 93 0.45 1.34 19.19
N LEU A 94 -0.84 1.29 18.82
CA LEU A 94 -1.42 0.20 18.03
C LEU A 94 -1.53 0.53 16.54
N PHE A 95 -1.44 1.82 16.17
CA PHE A 95 -1.62 2.26 14.80
C PHE A 95 -0.53 3.23 14.36
N THR A 96 -0.14 3.13 13.09
CA THR A 96 0.58 4.17 12.37
C THR A 96 -0.44 5.03 11.63
N ILE A 97 -0.36 6.35 11.79
CA ILE A 97 -1.20 7.31 11.08
C ILE A 97 -0.28 8.09 10.13
N GLN A 98 -0.60 8.09 8.84
CA GLN A 98 0.23 8.72 7.83
C GLN A 98 -0.63 9.54 6.87
N ALA A 99 -0.26 10.80 6.66
CA ALA A 99 -0.82 11.62 5.60
C ALA A 99 -0.14 11.34 4.26
N SER A 100 -0.93 11.19 3.20
CA SER A 100 -0.50 11.24 1.81
C SER A 100 -0.87 12.59 1.19
N VAL A 101 -0.77 12.72 -0.13
CA VAL A 101 -1.20 13.94 -0.85
C VAL A 101 -2.70 14.17 -0.74
N SER A 102 -3.51 13.11 -0.66
CA SER A 102 -4.97 13.19 -0.78
C SER A 102 -5.74 12.54 0.37
N CYS A 103 -5.09 11.74 1.22
CA CYS A 103 -5.77 10.99 2.26
C CYS A 103 -4.91 10.84 3.53
N VAL A 104 -5.53 10.27 4.56
CA VAL A 104 -4.88 9.83 5.79
C VAL A 104 -5.09 8.33 5.91
N ASP A 105 -3.99 7.59 5.93
CA ASP A 105 -3.99 6.15 6.18
C ASP A 105 -3.73 5.86 7.66
N VAL A 106 -4.49 4.92 8.19
CA VAL A 106 -4.34 4.35 9.53
C VAL A 106 -4.12 2.85 9.34
N THR A 107 -2.90 2.39 9.60
CA THR A 107 -2.50 0.98 9.51
C THR A 107 -2.13 0.44 10.88
N PRO A 108 -2.25 -0.86 11.14
CA PRO A 108 -1.68 -1.46 12.35
C PRO A 108 -0.19 -1.12 12.48
N ALA A 109 0.24 -0.81 13.70
CA ALA A 109 1.63 -0.44 13.98
C ALA A 109 2.59 -1.55 13.52
N GLY A 110 3.70 -1.14 12.91
CA GLY A 110 4.70 -2.07 12.37
C GLY A 110 4.34 -2.73 11.04
N ILE A 111 3.24 -2.34 10.39
CA ILE A 111 2.90 -2.77 9.02
C ILE A 111 3.00 -1.58 8.06
N ASP A 112 3.75 -1.76 6.97
CA ASP A 112 3.85 -0.83 5.85
C ASP A 112 4.11 -1.56 4.52
N LYS A 113 4.23 -0.82 3.40
CA LYS A 113 4.53 -1.39 2.08
C LYS A 113 5.87 -2.14 2.05
N GLY A 114 6.84 -1.74 2.87
CA GLY A 114 8.14 -2.40 2.99
C GLY A 114 8.05 -3.74 3.73
N THR A 115 7.29 -3.82 4.82
CA THR A 115 6.99 -5.12 5.48
C THR A 115 6.18 -6.01 4.56
N GLY A 116 5.23 -5.46 3.81
CA GLY A 116 4.47 -6.17 2.79
C GLY A 116 5.37 -6.79 1.72
N VAL A 117 6.35 -6.04 1.19
CA VAL A 117 7.29 -6.56 0.17
C VAL A 117 8.25 -7.61 0.74
N ARG A 118 8.69 -7.48 2.00
CA ARG A 118 9.44 -8.56 2.68
C ARG A 118 8.60 -9.83 2.79
N TRP A 119 7.36 -9.71 3.24
CA TRP A 119 6.47 -10.86 3.35
C TRP A 119 6.17 -11.50 1.99
N LEU A 120 5.98 -10.69 0.94
CA LEU A 120 5.83 -11.19 -0.43
C LEU A 120 7.08 -11.93 -0.91
N SER A 121 8.28 -11.43 -0.58
CA SER A 121 9.55 -12.09 -0.88
C SER A 121 9.64 -13.47 -0.22
N ASP A 122 9.28 -13.57 1.06
CA ASP A 122 9.25 -14.84 1.78
C ASP A 122 8.25 -15.83 1.16
N GLU A 123 7.02 -15.38 0.87
CA GLU A 123 5.96 -16.20 0.31
C GLU A 123 6.30 -16.72 -1.10
N THR A 124 6.95 -15.90 -1.92
CA THR A 124 7.28 -16.26 -3.32
C THR A 124 8.65 -16.90 -3.47
N SER A 125 9.47 -16.89 -2.42
CA SER A 125 10.90 -17.24 -2.47
C SER A 125 11.71 -16.44 -3.51
N ILE A 126 11.19 -15.30 -3.98
CA ILE A 126 11.91 -14.39 -4.87
C ILE A 126 12.68 -13.42 -3.98
N PRO A 127 14.03 -13.34 -4.05
CA PRO A 127 14.79 -12.39 -3.25
C PRO A 127 14.44 -10.94 -3.60
N LEU A 128 14.42 -10.05 -2.61
CA LEU A 128 14.22 -8.60 -2.82
C LEU A 128 15.18 -8.00 -3.87
N ALA A 129 16.43 -8.47 -3.90
CA ALA A 129 17.42 -8.06 -4.89
C ALA A 129 17.04 -8.41 -6.34
N HIS A 130 16.09 -9.33 -6.54
CA HIS A 130 15.57 -9.72 -7.86
C HIS A 130 14.21 -9.08 -8.16
N MET A 131 13.67 -8.25 -7.26
CA MET A 131 12.43 -7.53 -7.46
C MET A 131 12.67 -6.15 -8.07
N GLY A 132 11.72 -5.72 -8.91
CA GLY A 132 11.61 -4.36 -9.41
C GLY A 132 10.45 -3.63 -8.75
N GLY A 133 10.68 -2.39 -8.30
CA GLY A 133 9.69 -1.55 -7.65
C GLY A 133 9.50 -0.22 -8.36
N ILE A 134 8.25 0.16 -8.58
CA ILE A 134 7.87 1.46 -9.15
C ILE A 134 6.91 2.13 -8.16
N GLY A 135 7.17 3.37 -7.78
CA GLY A 135 6.31 4.12 -6.85
C GLY A 135 6.49 5.62 -7.00
N ASP A 136 5.50 6.38 -6.51
CA ASP A 136 5.38 7.82 -6.73
C ASP A 136 5.22 8.61 -5.42
N SER A 137 4.86 7.95 -4.33
CA SER A 137 4.54 8.56 -3.05
C SER A 137 5.60 8.26 -1.98
N SER A 138 5.66 9.10 -0.94
CA SER A 138 6.55 8.93 0.21
C SER A 138 6.42 7.55 0.89
N SER A 139 5.20 7.00 0.89
CA SER A 139 4.90 5.66 1.43
C SER A 139 5.62 4.54 0.68
N ASP A 140 5.97 4.77 -0.59
CA ASP A 140 6.62 3.78 -1.46
C ASP A 140 8.12 3.64 -1.16
N LEU A 141 8.75 4.68 -0.61
CA LEU A 141 10.17 4.65 -0.23
C LEU A 141 10.50 3.45 0.68
N LYS A 142 9.54 3.03 1.52
CA LYS A 142 9.67 1.86 2.41
C LYS A 142 10.00 0.57 1.68
N PHE A 143 9.47 0.37 0.47
CA PHE A 143 9.78 -0.81 -0.34
C PHE A 143 10.77 -0.51 -1.46
N LEU A 144 10.78 0.71 -2.01
CA LEU A 144 11.70 1.12 -3.07
C LEU A 144 13.17 1.05 -2.63
N HIS A 145 13.47 1.28 -1.34
CA HIS A 145 14.81 1.11 -0.79
C HIS A 145 15.21 -0.35 -0.54
N LEU A 146 14.27 -1.31 -0.63
CA LEU A 146 14.53 -2.73 -0.35
C LEU A 146 14.80 -3.54 -1.62
N VAL A 147 14.13 -3.18 -2.71
CA VAL A 147 14.16 -3.93 -3.97
C VAL A 147 15.44 -3.68 -4.76
N GLY A 148 15.89 -4.66 -5.55
CA GLY A 148 17.12 -4.56 -6.31
C GLY A 148 17.09 -3.55 -7.46
N ARG A 149 15.89 -3.19 -7.95
CA ARG A 149 15.70 -2.14 -8.95
C ARG A 149 14.53 -1.26 -8.54
N SER A 150 14.76 0.03 -8.37
CA SER A 150 13.72 1.00 -8.03
C SER A 150 13.61 2.08 -9.10
N ALA A 151 12.40 2.51 -9.39
CA ALA A 151 12.13 3.60 -10.31
C ALA A 151 10.89 4.40 -9.92
N ALA A 152 10.74 5.58 -10.51
CA ALA A 152 9.58 6.45 -10.30
C ALA A 152 9.15 7.14 -11.61
N PRO A 153 7.85 7.41 -11.81
CA PRO A 153 7.38 8.26 -12.90
C PRO A 153 7.68 9.74 -12.62
N ALA A 154 7.57 10.61 -13.62
CA ALA A 154 7.94 12.03 -13.53
C ALA A 154 7.12 12.81 -12.47
N ASN A 155 5.84 12.45 -12.31
CA ASN A 155 4.91 13.03 -11.35
C ASN A 155 5.12 12.55 -9.90
N ALA A 156 6.10 11.68 -9.64
CA ALA A 156 6.46 11.26 -8.30
C ALA A 156 6.95 12.44 -7.42
N ALA A 157 6.78 12.29 -6.11
CA ALA A 157 7.26 13.25 -5.12
C ALA A 157 8.79 13.42 -5.22
N ALA A 158 9.29 14.63 -4.89
CA ALA A 158 10.71 14.98 -5.04
C ALA A 158 11.63 14.03 -4.26
N GLU A 159 11.24 13.64 -3.04
CA GLU A 159 11.99 12.69 -2.22
C GLU A 159 12.01 11.27 -2.80
N VAL A 160 10.94 10.85 -3.48
CA VAL A 160 10.90 9.55 -4.17
C VAL A 160 11.87 9.56 -5.34
N LYS A 161 11.83 10.62 -6.16
CA LYS A 161 12.75 10.79 -7.30
C LYS A 161 14.22 10.79 -6.86
N ALA A 162 14.52 11.34 -5.68
CA ALA A 162 15.86 11.33 -5.11
C ALA A 162 16.30 9.96 -4.57
N GLY A 163 15.35 9.08 -4.20
CA GLY A 163 15.60 7.78 -3.57
C GLY A 163 15.60 6.57 -4.51
N VAL A 164 15.32 6.75 -5.80
CA VAL A 164 15.21 5.64 -6.78
C VAL A 164 16.37 5.61 -7.78
N GLY A 165 16.64 4.43 -8.34
CA GLY A 165 17.73 4.24 -9.32
C GLY A 165 17.42 4.78 -10.73
N TYR A 166 16.16 5.08 -11.04
CA TYR A 166 15.76 5.66 -12.31
C TYR A 166 14.48 6.49 -12.18
N VAL A 167 14.44 7.66 -12.81
CA VAL A 167 13.24 8.47 -12.92
C VAL A 167 12.87 8.57 -14.40
N SER A 168 11.66 8.13 -14.75
CA SER A 168 11.14 8.27 -16.11
C SER A 168 10.86 9.75 -16.42
N PRO A 169 11.06 10.22 -17.66
CA PRO A 169 10.64 11.56 -18.06
C PRO A 169 9.11 11.66 -18.29
N TYR A 170 8.38 10.54 -18.24
CA TYR A 170 6.93 10.49 -18.44
C TYR A 170 6.16 10.31 -17.13
N GLU A 171 4.93 10.81 -17.08
CA GLU A 171 4.05 10.73 -15.92
C GLU A 171 3.17 9.47 -15.95
N ASP A 172 2.65 9.08 -14.79
CA ASP A 172 1.62 8.06 -14.63
C ASP A 172 1.95 6.74 -15.37
N GLY A 173 0.98 6.22 -16.13
CA GLY A 173 1.09 4.96 -16.85
C GLY A 173 2.18 4.96 -17.92
N ASP A 174 2.39 6.09 -18.61
CA ASP A 174 3.45 6.19 -19.62
C ASP A 174 4.84 6.09 -18.97
N GLY A 175 5.00 6.65 -17.77
CA GLY A 175 6.19 6.46 -16.94
C GLY A 175 6.43 4.99 -16.61
N VAL A 176 5.38 4.26 -16.22
CA VAL A 176 5.47 2.82 -15.96
C VAL A 176 5.90 2.04 -17.21
N VAL A 177 5.32 2.33 -18.38
CA VAL A 177 5.68 1.66 -19.65
C VAL A 177 7.14 1.91 -20.01
N ASP A 178 7.63 3.14 -19.90
CA ASP A 178 9.03 3.48 -20.14
C ASP A 178 9.99 2.71 -19.22
N ILE A 179 9.67 2.66 -17.92
CA ILE A 179 10.46 1.91 -16.93
C ILE A 179 10.52 0.42 -17.29
N LEU A 180 9.38 -0.20 -17.61
CA LEU A 180 9.33 -1.63 -17.95
C LEU A 180 10.12 -1.94 -19.23
N ARG A 181 10.05 -1.08 -20.25
CA ARG A 181 10.87 -1.19 -21.47
C ARG A 181 12.36 -1.13 -21.16
N ARG A 182 12.77 -0.19 -20.31
CA ARG A 182 14.16 -0.05 -19.85
C ARG A 182 14.62 -1.29 -19.08
N TRP A 183 13.70 -1.92 -18.34
CA TRP A 183 14.01 -3.12 -17.57
C TRP A 183 14.09 -4.39 -18.40
N ARG A 184 13.70 -4.35 -19.67
CA ARG A 184 13.63 -5.51 -20.58
C ARG A 184 12.83 -6.65 -19.96
N VAL A 185 11.69 -6.30 -19.37
CA VAL A 185 10.75 -7.31 -18.87
C VAL A 185 10.14 -7.97 -20.09
N GLU A 186 10.70 -9.11 -20.49
CA GLU A 186 10.13 -9.94 -21.54
C GLU A 186 8.82 -10.57 -21.03
N PRO A 187 7.77 -10.70 -21.88
CA PRO A 187 6.58 -11.44 -21.53
C PRO A 187 6.98 -12.88 -21.18
N THR A 188 6.69 -13.33 -19.96
CA THR A 188 6.78 -14.76 -19.66
C THR A 188 5.72 -15.49 -20.48
N GLU A 189 6.13 -16.44 -21.32
CA GLU A 189 5.20 -17.36 -21.98
C GLU A 189 4.27 -17.97 -20.94
N GLY A 190 2.97 -17.91 -21.21
CA GLY A 190 1.92 -18.18 -20.23
C GLY A 190 2.12 -19.52 -19.54
N ARG A 191 2.09 -19.52 -18.20
CA ARG A 191 1.79 -20.73 -17.46
C ARG A 191 0.35 -21.11 -17.80
N SER A 192 0.22 -22.05 -18.73
CA SER A 192 -1.02 -22.78 -18.97
C SER A 192 -1.58 -23.23 -17.62
N LYS A 193 -2.87 -23.03 -17.39
CA LYS A 193 -3.57 -23.70 -16.30
C LYS A 193 -3.41 -25.21 -16.53
N GLU A 194 -2.42 -25.83 -15.87
CA GLU A 194 -2.50 -27.26 -15.63
C GLU A 194 -3.67 -27.46 -14.69
N ALA A 195 -4.83 -27.79 -15.29
CA ALA A 195 -5.99 -28.25 -14.57
C ALA A 195 -5.57 -29.51 -13.80
N GLY A 196 -5.37 -29.37 -12.50
CA GLY A 196 -5.19 -30.49 -11.59
C GLY A 196 -6.43 -31.38 -11.63
N ASN A 197 -6.18 -32.62 -12.08
CA ASN A 197 -6.96 -33.86 -12.05
C ASN A 197 -8.21 -33.90 -11.15
#